data_AF-A0A939UPW9-F1
#
_entry.id   AF-A0A939UPW9-F1
#
_cell.length_a   1.000
_cell.length_b   1.000
_cell.length_c   1.000
_cell.angle_alpha   90.00
_cell.angle_beta   90.00
_cell.angle_gamma   90.00
#
_symmetry.space_group_name_H-M   'P 1'
#
loop_
_entity.id
_entity.type
_entity.pdbx_description
1 polymer ?
#
loop_
_entity_poly.entity_id
_entity_poly.type
_entity_poly.pdbx_seq_one_letter_code
_entity_poly.pdbx_strand_id
1 'polypeptide(L)'
;MLSLIVLLAVSAQVFGACYIDFSTGKREGMEARPTADGQFTVGAADGVVCARSGEDPNSRMIYLDVTEPFPAAERAFVIVEAYDKNGPVFLQYDGKDDAYTMSPDVHGQNGTGALRTMVFIMRDPVWSGRENGGHDLRINGINGSIAVKRVEVTLERPEDYIDPVEELDNMRPNVLNPGMTAIQQWQVHYRLNPEDLSDLTFERAKKLGITSMQSYVGLRQLEPQEGQPDFSVYDGLTGQLEKHGMKWLPFLIMAPEVSVPDWWNEKHGVFAKCLEHGEEAPVQSIWNPALREGVKRFLTMFREHYKPEVIEALNFGISGCWGESIQVVGGGLGIMDRHQHLGYWCGDEYARADLRRYLKDKYGSVAALNKAWKASFRSFEDVEPLIPGEKKYADRAVVDFHDWYYGSMTDLAEFWVKTARELYPDTPIYLCTGGDGNPMMGADFSDQARRIAPYGAGIRITNQGDNVFEN
;
A
#
# COMPACT_ATOMS: atom_id res chain seq x y z
N MET A 1 19.94 60.64 -55.31
CA MET A 1 19.22 59.46 -54.79
C MET A 1 20.22 58.61 -54.01
N LEU A 2 20.32 58.84 -52.69
CA LEU A 2 20.92 57.88 -51.77
C LEU A 2 19.94 57.83 -50.60
N SER A 3 19.24 56.69 -50.49
CA SER A 3 18.22 56.46 -49.47
C SER A 3 18.90 56.07 -48.16
N LEU A 4 18.55 56.80 -47.11
CA LEU A 4 18.95 56.57 -45.73
C LEU A 4 18.20 55.32 -45.21
N ILE A 5 18.93 54.23 -44.93
CA ILE A 5 18.37 53.06 -44.25
C ILE A 5 18.47 53.32 -42.74
N VAL A 6 17.32 53.52 -42.10
CA VAL A 6 17.18 53.55 -40.64
C VAL A 6 17.15 52.10 -40.15
N LEU A 7 18.22 51.65 -39.49
CA LEU A 7 18.19 50.42 -38.69
C LEU A 7 17.42 50.72 -37.40
N LEU A 8 16.17 50.23 -37.34
CA LEU A 8 15.43 50.10 -36.09
C LEU A 8 16.03 48.93 -35.31
N ALA A 9 16.77 49.24 -34.24
CA ALA A 9 17.12 48.27 -33.23
C ALA A 9 15.84 47.88 -32.47
N VAL A 10 15.32 46.69 -32.74
CA VAL A 10 14.30 46.07 -31.89
C VAL A 10 15.01 45.62 -30.62
N SER A 11 14.85 46.38 -29.54
CA SER A 11 15.23 45.91 -28.20
C SER A 11 14.38 44.68 -27.89
N ALA A 12 15.01 43.52 -27.71
CA ALA A 12 14.35 42.37 -27.09
C ALA A 12 13.87 42.83 -25.70
N GLN A 13 12.56 42.97 -25.55
CA GLN A 13 11.94 43.27 -24.28
C GLN A 13 12.20 42.05 -23.38
N VAL A 14 12.98 42.24 -22.31
CA VAL A 14 13.10 41.21 -21.27
C VAL A 14 11.72 41.15 -20.61
N PHE A 15 10.91 40.17 -20.97
CA PHE A 15 9.64 39.93 -20.30
C PHE A 15 9.96 39.47 -18.88
N GLY A 16 9.51 40.25 -17.89
CA GLY A 16 9.59 39.88 -16.48
C GLY A 16 8.64 38.73 -16.14
N ALA A 17 8.87 38.07 -15.01
CA ALA A 17 7.96 37.04 -14.50
C ALA A 17 6.59 37.62 -14.16
N CYS A 18 5.53 36.85 -14.39
CA CYS A 18 4.18 37.19 -13.89
C CYS A 18 4.00 36.60 -12.49
N TYR A 19 3.41 37.34 -11.56
CA TYR A 19 3.23 36.83 -10.21
C TYR A 19 1.99 37.39 -9.52
N ILE A 20 1.53 36.65 -8.52
CA ILE A 20 0.58 37.09 -7.50
C ILE A 20 1.12 36.69 -6.12
N ASP A 21 1.13 37.63 -5.19
CA ASP A 21 1.47 37.41 -3.79
C ASP A 21 0.25 37.75 -2.94
N PHE A 22 -0.44 36.70 -2.47
CA PHE A 22 -1.64 36.82 -1.65
C PHE A 22 -1.34 37.44 -0.28
N SER A 23 -0.09 37.34 0.20
CA SER A 23 0.30 37.88 1.49
C SER A 23 0.40 39.41 1.50
N THR A 24 0.78 39.99 0.37
CA THR A 24 0.91 41.45 0.19
C THR A 24 -0.18 42.05 -0.69
N GLY A 25 -0.95 41.23 -1.40
CA GLY A 25 -1.93 41.64 -2.42
C GLY A 25 -1.27 42.16 -3.71
N LYS A 26 0.06 42.10 -3.83
CA LYS A 26 0.79 42.53 -5.02
C LYS A 26 0.62 41.52 -6.14
N ARG A 27 0.50 42.03 -7.36
CA ARG A 27 0.38 41.23 -8.57
C ARG A 27 0.93 41.98 -9.78
N GLU A 28 1.49 41.23 -10.72
CA GLU A 28 1.98 41.72 -11.99
C GLU A 28 1.73 40.64 -13.05
N GLY A 29 0.94 40.96 -14.07
CA GLY A 29 0.67 40.01 -15.14
C GLY A 29 -0.13 38.76 -14.74
N MET A 30 -0.74 38.74 -13.55
CA MET A 30 -1.45 37.56 -13.04
C MET A 30 -2.67 37.94 -12.20
N GLU A 31 -3.75 37.17 -12.35
CA GLU A 31 -4.93 37.25 -11.49
C GLU A 31 -5.31 35.87 -10.96
N ALA A 32 -6.03 35.83 -9.84
CA ALA A 32 -6.65 34.63 -9.31
C ALA A 32 -8.11 34.95 -8.97
N ARG A 33 -9.05 34.14 -9.43
CA ARG A 33 -10.48 34.37 -9.21
C ARG A 33 -11.16 33.06 -8.80
N PRO A 34 -12.05 33.07 -7.79
CA PRO A 34 -12.85 31.90 -7.46
C PRO A 34 -13.74 31.50 -8.65
N THR A 35 -13.77 30.23 -9.00
CA THR A 35 -14.67 29.65 -10.00
C THR A 35 -15.27 28.34 -9.50
N ALA A 36 -16.34 27.86 -10.14
CA ALA A 36 -17.15 26.69 -9.77
C ALA A 36 -16.50 25.70 -8.78
N ASP A 37 -15.52 24.92 -9.24
CA ASP A 37 -14.79 23.85 -8.54
C ASP A 37 -13.44 24.29 -7.96
N GLY A 38 -13.23 25.61 -7.82
CA GLY A 38 -12.04 26.24 -7.29
C GLY A 38 -12.36 27.50 -6.50
N GLN A 39 -13.25 27.37 -5.52
CA GLN A 39 -13.43 28.40 -4.49
C GLN A 39 -12.22 28.42 -3.57
N PHE A 40 -11.73 29.64 -3.31
CA PHE A 40 -10.70 29.89 -2.31
C PHE A 40 -11.01 31.17 -1.53
N THR A 41 -10.44 31.26 -0.32
CA THR A 41 -10.50 32.46 0.51
C THR A 41 -9.11 32.97 0.78
N VAL A 42 -8.94 34.29 0.79
CA VAL A 42 -7.68 34.91 1.20
C VAL A 42 -7.76 35.19 2.70
N GLY A 43 -6.87 34.57 3.47
CA GLY A 43 -6.88 34.68 4.92
C GLY A 43 -5.61 34.12 5.55
N ALA A 44 -5.48 34.28 6.86
CA ALA A 44 -4.32 33.77 7.58
C ALA A 44 -4.32 32.22 7.59
N ALA A 45 -3.16 31.66 7.25
CA ALA A 45 -2.76 30.30 7.58
C ALA A 45 -1.50 30.43 8.45
N ASP A 46 -1.60 30.01 9.72
CA ASP A 46 -0.47 30.01 10.66
C ASP A 46 0.28 31.37 10.76
N GLY A 47 -0.48 32.47 10.69
CA GLY A 47 0.03 33.84 10.83
C GLY A 47 0.44 34.53 9.52
N VAL A 48 0.43 33.84 8.37
CA VAL A 48 0.72 34.40 7.05
C VAL A 48 -0.52 34.38 6.17
N VAL A 49 -0.80 35.48 5.49
CA VAL A 49 -1.95 35.57 4.58
C VAL A 49 -1.68 34.75 3.31
N CYS A 50 -2.58 33.82 3.01
CA CYS A 50 -2.52 32.91 1.87
C CYS A 50 -3.89 32.81 1.19
N ALA A 51 -3.91 32.44 -0.09
CA ALA A 51 -5.11 31.88 -0.72
C ALA A 51 -5.27 30.42 -0.26
N ARG A 52 -6.40 30.12 0.37
CA ARG A 52 -6.73 28.81 0.91
C ARG A 52 -7.85 28.20 0.09
N SER A 53 -7.62 27.03 -0.47
CA SER A 53 -8.68 26.28 -1.15
C SER A 53 -9.85 25.98 -0.20
N GLY A 54 -11.05 25.80 -0.75
CA GLY A 54 -12.23 25.40 0.01
C GLY A 54 -12.06 24.05 0.72
N GLU A 55 -12.91 23.82 1.73
CA GLU A 55 -12.98 22.54 2.45
C GLU A 55 -13.81 21.48 1.69
N ASP A 56 -14.68 21.93 0.78
CA ASP A 56 -15.44 21.06 -0.12
C ASP A 56 -14.46 20.23 -0.97
N PRO A 57 -14.57 18.89 -0.97
CA PRO A 57 -13.80 18.02 -1.85
C PRO A 57 -13.83 18.42 -3.34
N ASN A 58 -14.93 19.04 -3.78
CA ASN A 58 -15.12 19.51 -5.15
C ASN A 58 -14.54 20.92 -5.41
N SER A 59 -13.86 21.52 -4.43
CA SER A 59 -13.40 22.91 -4.49
C SER A 59 -11.97 23.10 -3.98
N ARG A 60 -11.05 22.22 -4.40
CA ARG A 60 -9.67 22.13 -3.88
C ARG A 60 -8.61 22.76 -4.79
N MET A 61 -9.04 23.66 -5.65
CA MET A 61 -8.23 24.24 -6.70
C MET A 61 -8.08 25.75 -6.50
N ILE A 62 -6.90 26.29 -6.85
CA ILE A 62 -6.69 27.73 -6.99
C ILE A 62 -6.42 27.99 -8.47
N TYR A 63 -7.38 28.63 -9.12
CA TYR A 63 -7.29 29.01 -10.52
C TYR A 63 -6.62 30.36 -10.70
N LEU A 64 -5.79 30.44 -11.74
CA LEU A 64 -4.92 31.56 -12.04
C LEU A 64 -5.03 31.90 -13.54
N ASP A 65 -5.04 33.20 -13.80
CA ASP A 65 -4.99 33.80 -15.13
C ASP A 65 -3.62 34.45 -15.31
N VAL A 66 -2.95 34.16 -16.42
CA VAL A 66 -1.77 34.92 -16.84
C VAL A 66 -2.24 36.01 -17.80
N THR A 67 -2.27 37.25 -17.33
CA THR A 67 -2.83 38.34 -18.13
C THR A 67 -1.86 38.73 -19.24
N GLU A 68 -2.38 38.87 -20.46
CA GLU A 68 -1.58 39.25 -21.61
C GLU A 68 -0.89 40.63 -21.45
N PRO A 69 0.32 40.79 -22.05
CA PRO A 69 1.03 39.82 -22.88
C PRO A 69 2.06 38.99 -22.10
N PHE A 70 1.84 37.69 -21.93
CA PHE A 70 2.89 36.73 -21.60
C PHE A 70 3.32 35.99 -22.87
N PRO A 71 4.62 35.87 -23.15
CA PRO A 71 5.10 35.32 -24.42
C PRO A 71 4.73 33.84 -24.58
N ALA A 72 4.42 33.44 -25.81
CA ALA A 72 4.42 32.04 -26.20
C ALA A 72 5.83 31.45 -26.00
N ALA A 73 5.90 30.26 -25.42
CA ALA A 73 7.15 29.57 -25.14
C ALA A 73 6.97 28.06 -25.26
N GLU A 74 8.03 27.35 -25.64
CA GLU A 74 8.06 25.87 -25.60
C GLU A 74 8.03 25.35 -24.16
N ARG A 75 8.47 26.18 -23.20
CA ARG A 75 8.43 25.87 -21.77
C ARG A 75 8.26 27.11 -20.91
N ALA A 76 7.57 26.96 -19.79
CA ALA A 76 7.51 27.92 -18.70
C ALA A 76 7.54 27.18 -17.36
N PHE A 77 7.87 27.89 -16.28
CA PHE A 77 7.95 27.35 -14.94
C PHE A 77 6.98 28.09 -14.02
N VAL A 78 6.28 27.35 -13.16
CA VAL A 78 5.43 27.90 -12.11
C VAL A 78 6.09 27.64 -10.77
N ILE A 79 6.44 28.71 -10.07
CA ILE A 79 7.02 28.68 -8.73
C ILE A 79 5.91 29.02 -7.75
N VAL A 80 5.60 28.08 -6.87
CA VAL A 80 4.53 28.19 -5.88
C VAL A 80 5.13 28.17 -4.48
N GLU A 81 5.04 29.28 -3.76
CA GLU A 81 5.26 29.30 -2.32
C GLU A 81 3.96 28.93 -1.61
N ALA A 82 3.94 27.79 -0.92
CA ALA A 82 2.77 27.31 -0.18
C ALA A 82 3.13 26.71 1.17
N TYR A 83 2.18 26.73 2.09
CA TYR A 83 2.31 26.03 3.36
C TYR A 83 2.18 24.53 3.16
N ASP A 84 3.08 23.78 3.81
CA ASP A 84 3.08 22.33 3.85
C ASP A 84 1.88 21.81 4.67
N LYS A 85 0.79 21.51 3.96
CA LYS A 85 -0.41 20.88 4.50
C LYS A 85 -0.33 19.37 4.27
N ASN A 86 -1.43 18.67 4.03
CA ASN A 86 -1.41 17.22 3.81
C ASN A 86 -1.84 16.90 2.38
N GLY A 87 -1.20 15.91 1.77
CA GLY A 87 -1.57 15.37 0.47
C GLY A 87 -0.72 15.89 -0.69
N PRO A 88 -0.95 15.39 -1.91
CA PRO A 88 -0.20 15.81 -3.10
C PRO A 88 -0.70 17.15 -3.65
N VAL A 89 0.23 17.92 -4.20
CA VAL A 89 -0.02 19.12 -5.02
C VAL A 89 0.47 18.89 -6.43
N PHE A 90 -0.38 19.17 -7.41
CA PHE A 90 -0.05 19.10 -8.83
C PHE A 90 -0.66 20.28 -9.59
N LEU A 91 -0.15 20.53 -10.79
CA LEU A 91 -0.53 21.67 -11.60
C LEU A 91 -1.13 21.21 -12.93
N GLN A 92 -2.26 21.81 -13.30
CA GLN A 92 -2.81 21.72 -14.63
C GLN A 92 -2.78 23.09 -15.30
N TYR A 93 -2.67 23.09 -16.61
CA TYR A 93 -2.57 24.30 -17.40
C TYR A 93 -3.18 24.12 -18.79
N ASP A 94 -3.51 25.25 -19.39
CA ASP A 94 -3.92 25.38 -20.78
C ASP A 94 -2.71 25.14 -21.69
N GLY A 95 -2.53 23.87 -22.05
CA GLY A 95 -1.45 23.39 -22.92
C GLY A 95 -1.92 23.19 -24.35
N LYS A 96 -0.99 23.19 -25.30
CA LYS A 96 -1.27 23.10 -26.74
C LYS A 96 -2.36 22.11 -27.16
N ASP A 97 -2.31 20.89 -26.64
CA ASP A 97 -3.20 19.79 -27.06
C ASP A 97 -4.42 19.59 -26.15
N ASP A 98 -4.34 19.98 -24.88
CA ASP A 98 -5.40 19.81 -23.88
C ASP A 98 -5.51 21.05 -22.98
N ALA A 99 -6.74 21.53 -22.76
CA ALA A 99 -7.02 22.64 -21.86
C ALA A 99 -6.64 22.33 -20.40
N TYR A 100 -6.56 21.04 -20.03
CA TYR A 100 -6.20 20.59 -18.68
C TYR A 100 -4.91 19.76 -18.68
N THR A 101 -3.92 20.19 -19.46
CA THR A 101 -2.62 19.53 -19.56
C THR A 101 -1.99 19.43 -18.17
N MET A 102 -1.55 18.23 -17.79
CA MET A 102 -0.93 17.98 -16.48
C MET A 102 0.58 18.27 -16.54
N SER A 103 1.08 19.07 -15.60
CA SER A 103 2.52 19.18 -15.35
C SER A 103 3.07 17.84 -14.85
N PRO A 104 4.27 17.40 -15.29
CA PRO A 104 4.86 16.15 -14.81
C PRO A 104 5.26 16.20 -13.32
N ASP A 105 5.34 17.39 -12.71
CA ASP A 105 5.73 17.57 -11.32
C ASP A 105 4.57 17.30 -10.35
N VAL A 106 4.85 16.50 -9.32
CA VAL A 106 3.94 16.24 -8.19
C VAL A 106 4.71 16.45 -6.89
N HIS A 107 4.21 17.34 -6.04
CA HIS A 107 4.83 17.70 -4.76
C HIS A 107 4.02 17.14 -3.60
N GLY A 108 4.61 16.27 -2.78
CA GLY A 108 3.96 15.75 -1.57
C GLY A 108 4.03 16.74 -0.40
N GLN A 109 2.93 16.86 0.34
CA GLN A 109 2.86 17.66 1.57
C GLN A 109 2.74 16.77 2.81
N ASN A 110 3.53 17.07 3.85
CA ASN A 110 3.74 16.23 5.04
C ASN A 110 3.17 16.82 6.34
N GLY A 111 2.40 17.90 6.24
CA GLY A 111 1.69 18.51 7.36
C GLY A 111 2.58 19.30 8.30
N THR A 112 3.80 19.68 7.90
CA THR A 112 4.75 20.37 8.80
C THR A 112 4.32 21.81 9.12
N GLY A 113 3.42 22.40 8.33
CA GLY A 113 3.01 23.78 8.49
C GLY A 113 4.14 24.78 8.18
N ALA A 114 5.25 24.36 7.59
CA ALA A 114 6.31 25.24 7.11
C ALA A 114 5.98 25.75 5.71
N LEU A 115 6.43 26.97 5.38
CA LEU A 115 6.39 27.47 4.01
C LEU A 115 7.42 26.71 3.17
N ARG A 116 7.01 26.25 1.98
CA ARG A 116 7.85 25.54 1.02
C ARG A 116 7.66 26.11 -0.38
N THR A 117 8.68 25.95 -1.21
CA THR A 117 8.65 26.30 -2.63
C THR A 117 8.49 25.03 -3.44
N MET A 118 7.49 25.01 -4.31
CA MET A 118 7.24 23.94 -5.29
C MET A 118 7.43 24.54 -6.68
N VAL A 119 8.08 23.80 -7.58
CA VAL A 119 8.30 24.23 -8.96
C VAL A 119 7.65 23.22 -9.89
N PHE A 120 6.91 23.74 -10.88
CA PHE A 120 6.23 22.96 -11.90
C PHE A 120 6.71 23.41 -13.28
N ILE A 121 7.00 22.49 -14.19
CA ILE A 121 7.21 22.80 -15.61
C ILE A 121 5.90 22.71 -16.37
N MET A 122 5.70 23.65 -17.29
CA MET A 122 4.68 23.62 -18.32
C MET A 122 5.39 23.51 -19.67
N ARG A 123 4.94 22.57 -20.50
CA ARG A 123 5.42 22.34 -21.86
C ARG A 123 4.37 22.84 -22.85
N ASP A 124 4.79 23.70 -23.76
CA ASP A 124 3.94 24.37 -24.76
C ASP A 124 2.64 24.99 -24.18
N PRO A 125 2.72 25.86 -23.14
CA PRO A 125 1.54 26.57 -22.64
C PRO A 125 1.01 27.56 -23.69
N VAL A 126 -0.32 27.69 -23.80
CA VAL A 126 -0.98 28.55 -24.80
C VAL A 126 -1.76 29.73 -24.24
N TRP A 127 -1.96 29.79 -22.92
CA TRP A 127 -2.54 30.96 -22.21
C TRP A 127 -3.86 31.48 -22.85
N SER A 128 -4.71 30.57 -23.31
CA SER A 128 -5.91 30.91 -24.08
C SER A 128 -7.17 30.88 -23.21
N GLY A 129 -7.03 30.78 -21.88
CA GLY A 129 -8.14 30.75 -20.94
C GLY A 129 -9.10 29.57 -21.15
N ARG A 130 -8.61 28.39 -21.58
CA ARG A 130 -9.49 27.25 -21.90
C ARG A 130 -9.91 26.41 -20.70
N GLU A 131 -9.33 26.61 -19.52
CA GLU A 131 -9.82 25.95 -18.30
C GLU A 131 -11.15 26.55 -17.82
N ASN A 132 -11.79 25.87 -16.86
CA ASN A 132 -13.00 26.33 -16.19
C ASN A 132 -12.89 27.79 -15.75
N GLY A 133 -13.93 28.59 -15.99
CA GLY A 133 -13.94 30.01 -15.61
C GLY A 133 -13.13 30.93 -16.52
N GLY A 134 -12.53 30.40 -17.60
CA GLY A 134 -11.70 31.17 -18.51
C GLY A 134 -10.24 31.27 -18.05
N HIS A 135 -9.78 30.31 -17.24
CA HIS A 135 -8.47 30.32 -16.58
C HIS A 135 -7.38 29.64 -17.40
N ASP A 136 -6.12 29.98 -17.11
CA ASP A 136 -4.96 29.46 -17.83
C ASP A 136 -4.27 28.30 -17.10
N LEU A 137 -4.36 28.27 -15.77
CA LEU A 137 -3.80 27.18 -14.97
C LEU A 137 -4.47 27.08 -13.61
N ARG A 138 -4.35 25.89 -13.00
CA ARG A 138 -4.84 25.61 -11.66
C ARG A 138 -3.87 24.78 -10.85
N ILE A 139 -3.70 25.18 -9.60
CA ILE A 139 -2.97 24.41 -8.59
C ILE A 139 -3.99 23.55 -7.84
N ASN A 140 -3.74 22.25 -7.78
CA ASN A 140 -4.67 21.26 -7.23
C ASN A 140 -4.10 20.62 -5.97
N GLY A 141 -4.92 20.49 -4.92
CA GLY A 141 -4.63 19.66 -3.75
C GLY A 141 -5.59 18.49 -3.62
N ILE A 142 -5.59 17.52 -4.55
CA ILE A 142 -6.47 16.35 -4.42
C ILE A 142 -6.17 15.62 -3.11
N ASN A 143 -7.22 15.25 -2.38
CA ASN A 143 -7.14 14.61 -1.06
C ASN A 143 -6.48 15.46 0.04
N GLY A 144 -6.26 16.76 -0.20
CA GLY A 144 -5.68 17.72 0.74
C GLY A 144 -6.37 19.10 0.73
N SER A 145 -5.79 20.07 1.43
CA SER A 145 -6.10 21.50 1.25
C SER A 145 -4.80 22.24 0.91
N ILE A 146 -4.87 23.21 0.01
CA ILE A 146 -3.70 24.03 -0.35
C ILE A 146 -3.83 25.43 0.24
N ALA A 147 -2.70 25.96 0.70
CA ALA A 147 -2.57 27.31 1.23
C ALA A 147 -1.39 27.99 0.53
N VAL A 148 -1.70 28.71 -0.54
CA VAL A 148 -0.72 29.33 -1.44
C VAL A 148 -0.47 30.77 -1.02
N LYS A 149 0.78 31.09 -0.71
CA LYS A 149 1.22 32.44 -0.37
C LYS A 149 1.51 33.24 -1.64
N ARG A 150 2.27 32.67 -2.57
CA ARG A 150 2.72 33.33 -3.80
C ARG A 150 2.77 32.34 -4.95
N VAL A 151 2.42 32.81 -6.14
CA VAL A 151 2.63 32.10 -7.41
C VAL A 151 3.38 33.02 -8.35
N GLU A 152 4.35 32.46 -9.06
CA GLU A 152 5.12 33.14 -10.08
C GLU A 152 5.26 32.25 -11.31
N VAL A 153 5.08 32.82 -12.50
CA VAL A 153 5.28 32.19 -13.80
C VAL A 153 6.47 32.88 -14.47
N THR A 154 7.47 32.09 -14.85
CA THR A 154 8.71 32.58 -15.48
C THR A 154 9.13 31.69 -16.65
N LEU A 155 9.84 32.26 -17.61
CA LEU A 155 10.51 31.49 -18.68
C LEU A 155 11.92 31.03 -18.27
N GLU A 156 12.46 31.60 -17.20
CA GLU A 156 13.77 31.25 -16.68
C GLU A 156 13.69 29.95 -15.87
N ARG A 157 14.52 28.96 -16.20
CA ARG A 157 14.59 27.71 -15.46
C ARG A 157 15.17 28.00 -14.07
N PRO A 158 14.46 27.68 -12.96
CA PRO A 158 15.03 27.83 -11.63
C PRO A 158 16.29 26.97 -11.48
N GLU A 159 17.31 27.49 -10.79
CA GLU A 159 18.65 26.87 -10.72
C GLU A 159 18.62 25.44 -10.15
N ASP A 160 17.81 25.23 -9.11
CA ASP A 160 17.65 23.92 -8.44
C ASP A 160 16.55 23.04 -9.06
N TYR A 161 15.97 23.43 -10.21
CA TYR A 161 14.90 22.65 -10.83
C TYR A 161 15.42 21.42 -11.57
N ILE A 162 14.95 20.26 -11.12
CA ILE A 162 15.13 18.96 -11.76
C ILE A 162 13.82 18.62 -12.48
N ASP A 163 13.87 18.44 -13.81
CA ASP A 163 12.70 17.97 -14.57
C ASP A 163 12.48 16.49 -14.27
N PRO A 164 11.33 16.08 -13.70
CA PRO A 164 11.08 14.68 -13.31
C PRO A 164 11.14 13.70 -14.48
N VAL A 165 10.83 14.14 -15.70
CA VAL A 165 10.91 13.31 -16.90
C VAL A 165 12.37 13.16 -17.32
N GLU A 166 13.16 14.24 -17.31
CA GLU A 166 14.59 14.17 -17.57
C GLU A 166 15.29 13.30 -16.51
N GLU A 167 14.90 13.43 -15.23
CA GLU A 167 15.43 12.61 -14.14
C GLU A 167 15.13 11.13 -14.36
N LEU A 168 13.87 10.80 -14.68
CA LEU A 168 13.46 9.43 -14.99
C LEU A 168 14.23 8.86 -16.19
N ASP A 169 14.40 9.64 -17.26
CA ASP A 169 15.11 9.19 -18.46
C ASP A 169 16.63 9.04 -18.23
N ASN A 170 17.19 9.77 -17.26
CA ASN A 170 18.60 9.66 -16.86
C ASN A 170 18.85 8.64 -15.74
N MET A 171 17.79 8.07 -15.15
CA MET A 171 17.89 7.11 -14.06
C MET A 171 18.65 5.87 -14.54
N ARG A 172 19.69 5.49 -13.79
CA ARG A 172 20.47 4.29 -14.07
C ARG A 172 19.96 3.13 -13.23
N PRO A 173 19.99 1.89 -13.74
CA PRO A 173 19.70 0.73 -12.92
C PRO A 173 20.60 0.70 -11.68
N ASN A 174 20.03 0.30 -10.54
CA ASN A 174 20.79 0.13 -9.32
C ASN A 174 21.97 -0.85 -9.55
N VAL A 175 23.18 -0.42 -9.18
CA VAL A 175 24.36 -1.29 -9.20
C VAL A 175 24.32 -2.14 -7.94
N LEU A 176 24.02 -3.42 -8.10
CA LEU A 176 23.96 -4.38 -6.99
C LEU A 176 25.34 -4.94 -6.69
N ASN A 177 25.59 -5.24 -5.41
CA ASN A 177 26.79 -5.98 -5.03
C ASN A 177 26.77 -7.39 -5.67
N PRO A 178 27.93 -7.94 -6.05
CA PRO A 178 28.02 -9.33 -6.51
C PRO A 178 27.40 -10.29 -5.50
N GLY A 179 26.46 -11.13 -5.94
CA GLY A 179 25.75 -12.09 -5.10
C GLY A 179 24.43 -11.59 -4.51
N MET A 180 24.04 -10.34 -4.77
CA MET A 180 22.71 -9.82 -4.43
C MET A 180 21.79 -9.83 -5.64
N THR A 181 20.57 -10.30 -5.45
CA THR A 181 19.45 -10.11 -6.38
C THR A 181 18.54 -9.04 -5.80
N ALA A 182 18.24 -7.99 -6.56
CA ALA A 182 17.22 -7.02 -6.17
C ALA A 182 15.95 -7.28 -6.97
N ILE A 183 14.85 -7.45 -6.23
CA ILE A 183 13.50 -7.45 -6.77
C ILE A 183 12.92 -6.09 -6.42
N GLN A 184 12.72 -5.23 -7.42
CA GLN A 184 12.02 -3.97 -7.24
C GLN A 184 10.55 -4.21 -7.56
N GLN A 185 9.71 -4.01 -6.56
CA GLN A 185 8.34 -4.50 -6.58
C GLN A 185 7.33 -3.35 -6.60
N TRP A 186 6.40 -3.40 -7.56
CA TRP A 186 5.17 -2.62 -7.52
C TRP A 186 4.10 -3.42 -6.77
N GLN A 187 3.63 -2.95 -5.61
CA GLN A 187 2.61 -3.65 -4.82
C GLN A 187 1.23 -3.01 -5.00
N VAL A 188 0.21 -3.83 -5.29
CA VAL A 188 -1.20 -3.42 -5.29
C VAL A 188 -2.03 -4.33 -4.38
N HIS A 189 -2.94 -3.72 -3.61
CA HIS A 189 -3.81 -4.42 -2.65
C HIS A 189 -5.23 -4.66 -3.19
N TYR A 190 -5.50 -4.24 -4.42
CA TYR A 190 -6.80 -4.30 -5.06
C TYR A 190 -6.69 -4.93 -6.45
N ARG A 191 -7.85 -5.30 -7.00
CA ARG A 191 -7.96 -5.76 -8.38
C ARG A 191 -7.64 -4.60 -9.32
N LEU A 192 -6.69 -4.80 -10.23
CA LEU A 192 -6.42 -3.84 -11.29
C LEU A 192 -7.59 -3.77 -12.27
N ASN A 193 -7.98 -2.57 -12.63
CA ASN A 193 -8.93 -2.34 -13.70
C ASN A 193 -8.25 -2.52 -15.07
N PRO A 194 -8.99 -2.78 -16.15
CA PRO A 194 -8.41 -2.87 -17.50
C PRO A 194 -7.63 -1.61 -17.92
N GLU A 195 -7.99 -0.43 -17.43
CA GLU A 195 -7.29 0.84 -17.66
C GLU A 195 -5.90 0.88 -17.01
N ASP A 196 -5.72 0.23 -15.86
CA ASP A 196 -4.42 0.11 -15.19
C ASP A 196 -3.45 -0.79 -15.99
N LEU A 197 -4.00 -1.64 -16.86
CA LEU A 197 -3.26 -2.62 -17.66
C LEU A 197 -2.77 -2.06 -19.00
N SER A 198 -2.67 -0.74 -19.16
CA SER A 198 -2.13 -0.11 -20.35
C SER A 198 -0.62 -0.38 -20.53
N ASP A 199 -0.15 -0.48 -21.76
CA ASP A 199 1.29 -0.69 -22.05
C ASP A 199 2.17 0.40 -21.43
N LEU A 200 1.70 1.65 -21.44
CA LEU A 200 2.40 2.80 -20.89
C LEU A 200 2.69 2.62 -19.39
N THR A 201 1.78 2.00 -18.64
CA THR A 201 1.96 1.71 -17.20
C THR A 201 3.19 0.83 -16.97
N PHE A 202 3.30 -0.28 -17.70
CA PHE A 202 4.40 -1.23 -17.56
C PHE A 202 5.71 -0.69 -18.12
N GLU A 203 5.67 0.06 -19.23
CA GLU A 203 6.84 0.75 -19.79
C GLU A 203 7.44 1.73 -18.78
N ARG A 204 6.59 2.52 -18.10
CA ARG A 204 7.02 3.43 -17.03
C ARG A 204 7.57 2.68 -15.82
N ALA A 205 6.90 1.61 -15.39
CA ALA A 205 7.38 0.77 -14.30
C ALA A 205 8.80 0.23 -14.58
N LYS A 206 9.05 -0.25 -15.80
CA LYS A 206 10.38 -0.73 -16.21
C LYS A 206 11.43 0.37 -16.23
N LYS A 207 11.07 1.58 -16.68
CA LYS A 207 11.97 2.74 -16.62
C LYS A 207 12.39 3.06 -15.18
N LEU A 208 11.49 2.89 -14.22
CA LEU A 208 11.75 3.03 -12.79
C LEU A 208 12.57 1.88 -12.18
N GLY A 209 12.95 0.86 -12.96
CA GLY A 209 13.69 -0.30 -12.48
C GLY A 209 12.84 -1.38 -11.82
N ILE A 210 11.51 -1.26 -11.87
CA ILE A 210 10.57 -2.26 -11.35
C ILE A 210 10.69 -3.53 -12.17
N THR A 211 10.91 -4.66 -11.49
CA THR A 211 11.09 -5.98 -12.11
C THR A 211 9.91 -6.91 -11.87
N SER A 212 9.14 -6.67 -10.81
CA SER A 212 8.03 -7.52 -10.40
C SER A 212 6.83 -6.74 -9.90
N MET A 213 5.65 -7.34 -10.00
CA MET A 213 4.42 -6.81 -9.43
C MET A 213 3.86 -7.74 -8.34
N GLN A 214 3.54 -7.21 -7.15
CA GLN A 214 2.72 -7.91 -6.16
C GLN A 214 1.25 -7.65 -6.42
N SER A 215 0.42 -8.68 -6.35
CA SER A 215 -1.01 -8.51 -6.17
C SER A 215 -1.55 -9.46 -5.11
N TYR A 216 -2.63 -9.03 -4.47
CA TYR A 216 -3.35 -9.83 -3.49
C TYR A 216 -4.30 -10.77 -4.23
N VAL A 217 -4.21 -12.07 -3.94
CA VAL A 217 -4.98 -13.12 -4.59
C VAL A 217 -5.69 -13.92 -3.52
N GLY A 218 -7.01 -13.83 -3.46
CA GLY A 218 -7.82 -14.64 -2.56
C GLY A 218 -8.61 -15.71 -3.30
N LEU A 219 -9.05 -16.72 -2.55
CA LEU A 219 -9.97 -17.74 -3.07
C LEU A 219 -11.28 -17.11 -3.56
N ARG A 220 -11.76 -16.04 -2.91
CA ARG A 220 -12.98 -15.32 -3.31
C ARG A 220 -12.90 -14.81 -4.74
N GLN A 221 -11.74 -14.31 -5.16
CA GLN A 221 -11.51 -13.79 -6.49
C GLN A 221 -11.42 -14.91 -7.54
N LEU A 222 -10.74 -16.01 -7.21
CA LEU A 222 -10.51 -17.10 -8.16
C LEU A 222 -11.66 -18.10 -8.23
N GLU A 223 -12.48 -18.22 -7.19
CA GLU A 223 -13.62 -19.14 -7.13
C GLU A 223 -14.81 -18.48 -6.43
N PRO A 224 -15.45 -17.48 -7.08
CA PRO A 224 -16.56 -16.76 -6.48
C PRO A 224 -17.79 -17.64 -6.23
N GLN A 225 -17.95 -18.74 -6.98
CA GLN A 225 -18.99 -19.76 -6.76
C GLN A 225 -18.34 -21.15 -6.71
N GLU A 226 -18.86 -22.05 -5.86
CA GLU A 226 -18.30 -23.40 -5.68
C GLU A 226 -18.23 -24.14 -7.02
N GLY A 227 -17.03 -24.56 -7.42
CA GLY A 227 -16.75 -25.28 -8.66
C GLY A 227 -16.69 -24.42 -9.92
N GLN A 228 -16.73 -23.09 -9.81
CA GLN A 228 -16.70 -22.17 -10.95
C GLN A 228 -15.53 -21.19 -10.81
N PRO A 229 -14.31 -21.59 -11.26
CA PRO A 229 -13.16 -20.72 -11.19
C PRO A 229 -13.26 -19.56 -12.21
N ASP A 230 -12.79 -18.37 -11.81
CA ASP A 230 -12.65 -17.18 -12.65
C ASP A 230 -11.21 -16.66 -12.62
N PHE A 231 -10.43 -17.02 -13.64
CA PHE A 231 -9.05 -16.56 -13.78
C PHE A 231 -8.92 -15.23 -14.54
N SER A 232 -10.02 -14.74 -15.14
CA SER A 232 -10.01 -13.48 -15.91
C SER A 232 -9.58 -12.28 -15.05
N VAL A 233 -9.69 -12.41 -13.73
CA VAL A 233 -9.26 -11.44 -12.73
C VAL A 233 -7.76 -11.12 -12.81
N TYR A 234 -6.90 -12.10 -13.15
CA TYR A 234 -5.44 -11.89 -13.22
C TYR A 234 -4.82 -12.29 -14.56
N ASP A 235 -5.56 -12.89 -15.50
CA ASP A 235 -5.05 -13.20 -16.84
C ASP A 235 -4.56 -11.96 -17.60
N GLY A 236 -5.28 -10.84 -17.50
CA GLY A 236 -4.85 -9.59 -18.11
C GLY A 236 -3.56 -9.04 -17.51
N LEU A 237 -3.39 -9.17 -16.18
CA LEU A 237 -2.18 -8.76 -15.48
C LEU A 237 -0.99 -9.64 -15.88
N THR A 238 -1.14 -10.96 -15.81
CA THR A 238 -0.07 -11.90 -16.14
C THR A 238 0.36 -11.77 -17.60
N GLY A 239 -0.59 -11.62 -18.53
CA GLY A 239 -0.28 -11.36 -19.93
C GLY A 239 0.51 -10.06 -20.17
N GLN A 240 0.20 -8.99 -19.43
CA GLN A 240 0.99 -7.76 -19.50
C GLN A 240 2.39 -7.91 -18.89
N LEU A 241 2.51 -8.60 -17.75
CA LEU A 241 3.81 -8.87 -17.15
C LEU A 241 4.71 -9.67 -18.11
N GLU A 242 4.18 -10.72 -18.73
CA GLU A 242 4.91 -11.50 -19.74
C GLU A 242 5.31 -10.65 -20.94
N LYS A 243 4.37 -9.89 -21.51
CA LYS A 243 4.62 -9.00 -22.65
C LYS A 243 5.77 -8.02 -22.39
N HIS A 244 5.83 -7.50 -21.16
CA HIS A 244 6.85 -6.52 -20.77
C HIS A 244 8.10 -7.16 -20.15
N GLY A 245 8.17 -8.49 -20.03
CA GLY A 245 9.31 -9.18 -19.42
C GLY A 245 9.48 -8.90 -17.93
N MET A 246 8.37 -8.62 -17.24
CA MET A 246 8.28 -8.47 -15.79
C MET A 246 7.76 -9.76 -15.16
N LYS A 247 7.86 -9.87 -13.83
CA LYS A 247 7.43 -11.05 -13.09
C LYS A 247 6.29 -10.74 -12.13
N TRP A 248 5.58 -11.78 -11.71
CA TRP A 248 4.47 -11.71 -10.79
C TRP A 248 4.84 -12.30 -9.44
N LEU A 249 4.48 -11.61 -8.38
CA LEU A 249 4.66 -12.08 -7.02
C LEU A 249 3.27 -12.16 -6.37
N PRO A 250 2.51 -13.23 -6.61
CA PRO A 250 1.17 -13.39 -6.04
C PRO A 250 1.25 -13.54 -4.51
N PHE A 251 0.46 -12.74 -3.80
CA PHE A 251 0.24 -12.90 -2.36
C PHE A 251 -1.06 -13.68 -2.16
N LEU A 252 -0.93 -14.99 -1.94
CA LEU A 252 -2.03 -15.96 -1.88
C LEU A 252 -2.64 -15.96 -0.48
N ILE A 253 -3.85 -15.43 -0.32
CA ILE A 253 -4.48 -15.16 0.97
C ILE A 253 -5.74 -16.01 1.13
N MET A 254 -5.83 -16.75 2.24
CA MET A 254 -7.03 -17.51 2.60
C MET A 254 -7.20 -17.55 4.11
N ALA A 255 -7.82 -16.49 4.66
CA ALA A 255 -8.23 -16.42 6.06
C ALA A 255 -9.23 -15.28 6.32
N PRO A 256 -8.94 -14.00 5.99
CA PRO A 256 -9.91 -12.93 6.19
C PRO A 256 -11.13 -13.12 5.28
N GLU A 257 -12.31 -12.75 5.76
CA GLU A 257 -13.58 -12.94 5.04
C GLU A 257 -13.55 -12.38 3.61
N VAL A 258 -12.88 -11.23 3.39
CA VAL A 258 -12.74 -10.62 2.06
C VAL A 258 -11.97 -11.48 1.04
N SER A 259 -11.19 -12.46 1.51
CA SER A 259 -10.39 -13.38 0.68
C SER A 259 -11.05 -14.74 0.50
N VAL A 260 -12.12 -15.02 1.25
CA VAL A 260 -12.80 -16.32 1.28
C VAL A 260 -14.21 -16.14 0.71
N PRO A 261 -14.66 -16.94 -0.28
CA PRO A 261 -15.97 -16.75 -0.89
C PRO A 261 -17.10 -17.12 0.08
N ASP A 262 -18.25 -16.49 -0.09
CA ASP A 262 -19.40 -16.65 0.81
C ASP A 262 -19.84 -18.12 0.92
N TRP A 263 -19.87 -18.86 -0.21
CA TRP A 263 -20.22 -20.28 -0.23
C TRP A 263 -19.33 -21.15 0.66
N TRP A 264 -18.04 -20.80 0.78
CA TRP A 264 -17.12 -21.56 1.62
C TRP A 264 -17.36 -21.22 3.09
N ASN A 265 -17.57 -19.94 3.42
CA ASN A 265 -17.88 -19.52 4.79
C ASN A 265 -19.19 -20.13 5.29
N GLU A 266 -20.23 -20.18 4.46
CA GLU A 266 -21.52 -20.78 4.82
C GLU A 266 -21.41 -22.29 5.15
N LYS A 267 -20.50 -23.01 4.48
CA LYS A 267 -20.36 -24.47 4.59
C LYS A 267 -19.28 -24.91 5.57
N HIS A 268 -18.23 -24.11 5.71
CA HIS A 268 -16.97 -24.50 6.37
C HIS A 268 -16.44 -23.43 7.33
N GLY A 269 -17.10 -22.26 7.43
CA GLY A 269 -16.63 -21.13 8.21
C GLY A 269 -16.52 -21.45 9.70
N VAL A 270 -15.34 -21.22 10.26
CA VAL A 270 -15.09 -21.18 11.70
C VAL A 270 -14.23 -19.96 11.94
N PHE A 271 -14.79 -18.96 12.58
CA PHE A 271 -14.10 -17.69 12.80
C PHE A 271 -13.24 -17.72 14.06
N ALA A 272 -12.14 -16.97 14.01
CA ALA A 272 -11.27 -16.76 15.15
C ALA A 272 -12.05 -16.04 16.25
N LYS A 273 -11.97 -16.57 17.47
CA LYS A 273 -12.74 -16.07 18.62
C LYS A 273 -11.80 -15.54 19.69
N CYS A 274 -12.05 -14.31 20.10
CA CYS A 274 -11.35 -13.65 21.18
C CYS A 274 -11.62 -14.38 22.50
N LEU A 275 -10.56 -14.76 23.22
CA LEU A 275 -10.67 -15.44 24.51
C LEU A 275 -11.13 -14.48 25.61
N GLU A 276 -10.72 -13.22 25.54
CA GLU A 276 -11.00 -12.18 26.52
C GLU A 276 -12.48 -11.75 26.50
N HIS A 277 -13.06 -11.58 25.31
CA HIS A 277 -14.41 -11.02 25.15
C HIS A 277 -15.44 -12.05 24.67
N GLY A 278 -14.99 -13.19 24.12
CA GLY A 278 -15.88 -14.19 23.53
C GLY A 278 -16.53 -13.73 22.21
N GLU A 279 -16.01 -12.67 21.60
CA GLU A 279 -16.45 -12.13 20.31
C GLU A 279 -15.62 -12.74 19.16
N GLU A 280 -16.22 -12.84 17.98
CA GLU A 280 -15.58 -13.37 16.77
C GLU A 280 -15.06 -12.23 15.89
N ALA A 281 -13.93 -12.47 15.23
CA ALA A 281 -13.46 -11.65 14.11
C ALA A 281 -13.74 -12.39 12.80
N PRO A 282 -14.07 -11.69 11.70
CA PRO A 282 -14.33 -12.31 10.39
C PRO A 282 -13.02 -12.75 9.69
N VAL A 283 -12.29 -13.62 10.36
CA VAL A 283 -11.02 -14.24 9.97
C VAL A 283 -11.12 -15.70 10.34
N GLN A 284 -10.75 -16.61 9.45
CA GLN A 284 -10.76 -18.04 9.76
C GLN A 284 -9.88 -18.34 10.97
N SER A 285 -10.42 -19.12 11.92
CA SER A 285 -9.63 -19.73 12.98
C SER A 285 -8.59 -20.64 12.34
N ILE A 286 -7.34 -20.55 12.81
CA ILE A 286 -6.27 -21.45 12.34
C ILE A 286 -6.53 -22.92 12.71
N TRP A 287 -7.46 -23.15 13.65
CA TRP A 287 -7.92 -24.47 14.06
C TRP A 287 -9.17 -24.95 13.30
N ASN A 288 -9.67 -24.17 12.33
CA ASN A 288 -10.77 -24.61 11.47
C ASN A 288 -10.38 -25.93 10.76
N PRO A 289 -11.10 -27.04 10.98
CA PRO A 289 -10.74 -28.36 10.44
C PRO A 289 -10.79 -28.41 8.90
N ALA A 290 -11.56 -27.52 8.27
CA ALA A 290 -11.67 -27.45 6.81
C ALA A 290 -10.60 -26.55 6.17
N LEU A 291 -9.89 -25.71 6.95
CA LEU A 291 -8.98 -24.70 6.41
C LEU A 291 -7.86 -25.32 5.58
N ARG A 292 -7.24 -26.41 6.06
CA ARG A 292 -6.13 -27.08 5.35
C ARG A 292 -6.54 -27.63 3.98
N GLU A 293 -7.73 -28.22 3.89
CA GLU A 293 -8.25 -28.71 2.62
C GLU A 293 -8.66 -27.56 1.70
N GLY A 294 -9.19 -26.47 2.26
CA GLY A 294 -9.41 -25.22 1.54
C GLY A 294 -8.13 -24.64 0.93
N VAL A 295 -7.03 -24.59 1.71
CA VAL A 295 -5.72 -24.12 1.25
C VAL A 295 -5.18 -25.01 0.13
N LYS A 296 -5.25 -26.34 0.28
CA LYS A 296 -4.84 -27.27 -0.79
C LYS A 296 -5.63 -27.05 -2.07
N ARG A 297 -6.96 -26.90 -1.97
CA ARG A 297 -7.83 -26.61 -3.11
C ARG A 297 -7.41 -25.32 -3.79
N PHE A 298 -7.24 -24.25 -3.02
CA PHE A 298 -6.86 -22.94 -3.53
C PHE A 298 -5.51 -22.99 -4.26
N LEU A 299 -4.47 -23.55 -3.63
CA LEU A 299 -3.13 -23.66 -4.22
C LEU A 299 -3.12 -24.58 -5.45
N THR A 300 -3.89 -25.67 -5.45
CA THR A 300 -3.99 -26.58 -6.61
C THR A 300 -4.65 -25.88 -7.79
N MET A 301 -5.80 -25.25 -7.57
CA MET A 301 -6.50 -24.47 -8.59
C MET A 301 -5.61 -23.36 -9.16
N PHE A 302 -4.87 -22.66 -8.29
CA PHE A 302 -3.91 -21.64 -8.70
C PHE A 302 -2.81 -22.23 -9.60
N ARG A 303 -2.24 -23.38 -9.23
CA ARG A 303 -1.18 -24.07 -9.97
C ARG A 303 -1.62 -24.64 -11.31
N GLU A 304 -2.85 -25.13 -11.39
CA GLU A 304 -3.42 -25.66 -12.63
C GLU A 304 -3.45 -24.60 -13.72
N HIS A 305 -3.71 -23.34 -13.35
CA HIS A 305 -3.79 -22.22 -14.28
C HIS A 305 -2.47 -21.45 -14.42
N TYR A 306 -1.94 -20.86 -13.34
CA TYR A 306 -0.76 -20.00 -13.39
C TYR A 306 0.54 -20.80 -13.26
N LYS A 307 1.35 -20.77 -14.31
CA LYS A 307 2.59 -21.54 -14.41
C LYS A 307 3.78 -20.79 -13.79
N PRO A 308 4.85 -21.50 -13.36
CA PRO A 308 6.00 -20.89 -12.69
C PRO A 308 6.71 -19.79 -13.49
N GLU A 309 6.60 -19.79 -14.82
CA GLU A 309 7.37 -18.93 -15.71
C GLU A 309 7.07 -17.44 -15.52
N VAL A 310 5.82 -17.08 -15.21
CA VAL A 310 5.46 -15.68 -14.92
C VAL A 310 5.72 -15.31 -13.44
N ILE A 311 5.94 -16.29 -12.57
CA ILE A 311 6.01 -16.09 -11.11
C ILE A 311 7.46 -15.86 -10.67
N GLU A 312 7.72 -14.72 -10.01
CA GLU A 312 8.98 -14.42 -9.33
C GLU A 312 9.14 -15.25 -8.06
N ALA A 313 8.10 -15.22 -7.22
CA ALA A 313 8.03 -15.93 -5.95
C ALA A 313 6.58 -16.04 -5.47
N LEU A 314 6.30 -17.01 -4.61
CA LEU A 314 5.01 -17.15 -3.93
C LEU A 314 5.09 -16.53 -2.53
N ASN A 315 4.10 -15.71 -2.18
CA ASN A 315 3.89 -15.23 -0.81
C ASN A 315 2.58 -15.79 -0.24
N PHE A 316 2.56 -16.10 1.06
CA PHE A 316 1.38 -16.68 1.71
C PHE A 316 0.76 -15.81 2.79
N GLY A 317 -0.52 -15.54 2.57
CA GLY A 317 -1.46 -14.82 3.39
C GLY A 317 -2.14 -15.73 4.42
N ILE A 318 -1.44 -16.11 5.50
CA ILE A 318 -1.89 -17.19 6.39
C ILE A 318 -3.03 -16.77 7.31
N SER A 319 -3.06 -15.52 7.77
CA SER A 319 -4.11 -15.00 8.65
C SER A 319 -4.68 -13.65 8.18
N GLY A 320 -5.67 -13.14 8.92
CA GLY A 320 -6.38 -11.90 8.62
C GLY A 320 -5.62 -10.60 8.90
N CYS A 321 -4.54 -10.60 9.68
CA CYS A 321 -3.73 -9.39 9.87
C CYS A 321 -2.84 -9.17 8.66
N TRP A 322 -3.33 -8.43 7.65
CA TRP A 322 -2.58 -8.10 6.41
C TRP A 322 -2.01 -9.30 5.62
N GLY A 323 -2.45 -10.54 5.91
CA GLY A 323 -1.91 -11.77 5.35
C GLY A 323 -0.70 -12.34 6.12
N GLU A 324 -0.34 -11.81 7.28
CA GLU A 324 0.84 -12.25 8.03
C GLU A 324 0.58 -13.56 8.77
N SER A 325 1.64 -14.33 9.06
CA SER A 325 1.58 -15.54 9.90
C SER A 325 1.53 -15.21 11.40
N ILE A 326 0.57 -14.38 11.79
CA ILE A 326 0.24 -13.96 13.18
C ILE A 326 -1.27 -14.05 13.43
N GLN A 327 -1.71 -13.83 14.66
CA GLN A 327 -3.12 -13.88 15.07
C GLN A 327 -3.85 -12.56 14.78
N VAL A 328 -5.13 -12.43 15.17
CA VAL A 328 -5.98 -11.25 14.85
C VAL A 328 -5.69 -10.06 15.78
N VAL A 329 -4.42 -9.65 15.83
CA VAL A 329 -3.88 -8.65 16.78
C VAL A 329 -3.93 -7.20 16.30
N GLY A 330 -4.67 -6.93 15.23
CA GLY A 330 -4.83 -5.63 14.58
C GLY A 330 -4.80 -5.74 13.06
N GLY A 331 -5.20 -4.70 12.34
CA GLY A 331 -5.12 -4.63 10.86
C GLY A 331 -6.24 -5.38 10.14
N GLY A 332 -6.79 -4.89 9.02
CA GLY A 332 -6.22 -4.88 7.68
C GLY A 332 -7.22 -5.63 6.76
N LEU A 333 -7.18 -5.52 5.43
CA LEU A 333 -8.03 -6.35 4.56
C LEU A 333 -9.54 -6.36 4.91
N GLY A 334 -10.12 -5.20 5.21
CA GLY A 334 -11.57 -5.05 5.40
C GLY A 334 -12.11 -5.42 6.79
N ILE A 335 -11.27 -5.69 7.79
CA ILE A 335 -11.72 -5.98 9.17
C ILE A 335 -11.47 -4.81 10.16
N MET A 336 -11.08 -3.64 9.66
CA MET A 336 -10.64 -2.50 10.48
C MET A 336 -11.69 -1.99 11.48
N ASP A 337 -12.98 -2.14 11.15
CA ASP A 337 -14.14 -1.72 11.95
C ASP A 337 -14.74 -2.86 12.80
N ARG A 338 -14.10 -4.04 12.83
CA ARG A 338 -14.58 -5.24 13.52
C ARG A 338 -13.86 -5.47 14.84
N HIS A 339 -14.32 -6.45 15.63
CA HIS A 339 -13.65 -6.82 16.87
C HIS A 339 -12.24 -7.33 16.56
N GLN A 340 -11.23 -6.59 17.00
CA GLN A 340 -9.82 -6.95 16.88
C GLN A 340 -9.02 -6.20 17.94
N HIS A 341 -8.01 -6.84 18.50
CA HIS A 341 -7.06 -6.24 19.43
C HIS A 341 -5.93 -7.21 19.71
N LEU A 342 -4.84 -6.69 20.28
CA LEU A 342 -3.82 -7.50 20.90
C LEU A 342 -4.45 -8.33 22.03
N GLY A 343 -4.43 -9.66 21.88
CA GLY A 343 -5.11 -10.61 22.76
C GLY A 343 -4.99 -12.04 22.24
N TYR A 344 -5.68 -13.00 22.88
CA TYR A 344 -5.60 -14.41 22.50
C TYR A 344 -6.83 -14.87 21.71
N TRP A 345 -6.60 -15.20 20.45
CA TRP A 345 -7.63 -15.57 19.47
C TRP A 345 -7.88 -17.08 19.37
N CYS A 346 -8.08 -17.73 20.52
CA CYS A 346 -8.27 -19.17 20.65
C CYS A 346 -9.52 -19.56 21.45
N GLY A 347 -10.55 -18.71 21.42
CA GLY A 347 -11.79 -18.91 22.16
C GLY A 347 -12.76 -19.92 21.53
N ASP A 348 -12.53 -20.33 20.28
CA ASP A 348 -13.42 -21.22 19.53
C ASP A 348 -13.31 -22.69 19.99
N GLU A 349 -14.30 -23.51 19.65
CA GLU A 349 -14.37 -24.90 20.13
C GLU A 349 -13.25 -25.79 19.58
N TYR A 350 -12.74 -25.50 18.38
CA TYR A 350 -11.68 -26.29 17.75
C TYR A 350 -10.33 -25.97 18.36
N ALA A 351 -10.07 -24.69 18.67
CA ALA A 351 -8.90 -24.29 19.43
C ALA A 351 -8.87 -24.95 20.82
N ARG A 352 -10.01 -24.98 21.52
CA ARG A 352 -10.13 -25.68 22.82
C ARG A 352 -9.83 -27.18 22.70
N ALA A 353 -10.43 -27.84 21.71
CA ALA A 353 -10.19 -29.26 21.46
C ALA A 353 -8.71 -29.55 21.11
N ASP A 354 -8.08 -28.68 20.33
CA ASP A 354 -6.67 -28.78 19.94
C ASP A 354 -5.73 -28.66 21.14
N LEU A 355 -5.96 -27.67 22.02
CA LEU A 355 -5.22 -27.51 23.27
C LEU A 355 -5.31 -28.76 24.16
N ARG A 356 -6.53 -29.31 24.32
CA ARG A 356 -6.76 -30.53 25.11
C ARG A 356 -5.98 -31.71 24.53
N ARG A 357 -5.98 -31.87 23.21
CA ARG A 357 -5.18 -32.89 22.52
C ARG A 357 -3.69 -32.68 22.79
N TYR A 358 -3.18 -31.47 22.58
CA TYR A 358 -1.76 -31.14 22.81
C TYR A 358 -1.31 -31.47 24.25
N LEU A 359 -2.10 -31.10 25.25
CA LEU A 359 -1.77 -31.38 26.65
C LEU A 359 -1.88 -32.87 26.99
N LYS A 360 -2.83 -33.57 26.39
CA LYS A 360 -2.95 -35.02 26.51
C LYS A 360 -1.72 -35.73 25.94
N ASP A 361 -1.24 -35.30 24.77
CA ASP A 361 -0.05 -35.86 24.15
C ASP A 361 1.22 -35.54 24.97
N LYS A 362 1.34 -34.31 25.48
CA LYS A 362 2.49 -33.87 26.29
C LYS A 362 2.59 -34.57 27.64
N TYR A 363 1.46 -34.79 28.32
CA TYR A 363 1.45 -35.28 29.71
C TYR A 363 1.01 -36.74 29.86
N GLY A 364 0.34 -37.32 28.86
CA GLY A 364 -0.18 -38.69 28.86
C GLY A 364 -1.35 -38.96 29.83
N SER A 365 -1.49 -38.21 30.93
CA SER A 365 -2.56 -38.37 31.91
C SER A 365 -2.94 -37.04 32.59
N VAL A 366 -4.20 -36.90 32.98
CA VAL A 366 -4.69 -35.71 33.70
C VAL A 366 -4.00 -35.54 35.07
N ALA A 367 -3.58 -36.65 35.70
CA ALA A 367 -2.83 -36.61 36.96
C ALA A 367 -1.45 -35.95 36.78
N ALA A 368 -0.75 -36.25 35.68
CA ALA A 368 0.53 -35.63 35.35
C ALA A 368 0.35 -34.14 35.02
N LEU A 369 -0.68 -33.77 34.25
CA LEU A 369 -1.03 -32.38 33.96
C LEU A 369 -1.33 -31.61 35.25
N ASN A 370 -2.21 -32.12 36.12
CA ASN A 370 -2.55 -31.51 37.39
C ASN A 370 -1.31 -31.27 38.27
N LYS A 371 -0.37 -32.23 38.30
CA LYS A 371 0.90 -32.07 39.01
C LYS A 371 1.75 -30.94 38.42
N ALA A 372 1.85 -30.84 37.10
CA ALA A 372 2.66 -29.82 36.42
C ALA A 372 2.06 -28.42 36.54
N TRP A 373 0.74 -28.30 36.36
CA TRP A 373 0.00 -27.04 36.38
C TRP A 373 -0.44 -26.61 37.79
N LYS A 374 -0.25 -27.46 38.80
CA LYS A 374 -0.84 -27.32 40.14
C LYS A 374 -2.36 -27.11 40.08
N ALA A 375 -3.02 -27.90 39.24
CA ALA A 375 -4.45 -27.84 38.97
C ALA A 375 -5.18 -29.06 39.55
N SER A 376 -6.51 -29.09 39.41
CA SER A 376 -7.40 -30.14 39.92
C SER A 376 -8.45 -30.55 38.89
N PHE A 377 -8.06 -30.67 37.62
CA PHE A 377 -8.92 -31.15 36.55
C PHE A 377 -9.34 -32.61 36.78
N ARG A 378 -10.61 -32.94 36.53
CA ARG A 378 -11.13 -34.32 36.58
C ARG A 378 -10.78 -35.09 35.32
N SER A 379 -10.72 -34.39 34.19
CA SER A 379 -10.32 -34.94 32.89
C SER A 379 -9.69 -33.85 32.01
N PHE A 380 -9.16 -34.22 30.85
CA PHE A 380 -8.70 -33.23 29.87
C PHE A 380 -9.84 -32.34 29.33
N GLU A 381 -11.10 -32.77 29.42
CA GLU A 381 -12.25 -31.96 28.99
C GLU A 381 -12.48 -30.73 29.88
N ASP A 382 -11.94 -30.72 31.10
CA ASP A 382 -12.05 -29.57 32.00
C ASP A 382 -11.00 -28.47 31.68
N VAL A 383 -10.09 -28.73 30.74
CA VAL A 383 -9.01 -27.81 30.39
C VAL A 383 -9.53 -26.79 29.39
N GLU A 384 -9.22 -25.53 29.67
CA GLU A 384 -9.55 -24.39 28.82
C GLU A 384 -8.30 -23.56 28.53
N PRO A 385 -8.28 -22.84 27.38
CA PRO A 385 -7.33 -21.76 27.13
C PRO A 385 -7.28 -20.79 28.31
N LEU A 386 -6.09 -20.27 28.60
CA LEU A 386 -5.87 -19.37 29.72
C LEU A 386 -5.47 -17.98 29.21
N ILE A 387 -5.80 -16.96 29.99
CA ILE A 387 -5.27 -15.60 29.80
C ILE A 387 -4.06 -15.48 30.75
N PRO A 388 -2.82 -15.45 30.23
CA PRO A 388 -1.63 -15.28 31.06
C PRO A 388 -1.71 -14.04 31.94
N GLY A 389 -1.32 -14.18 33.21
CA GLY A 389 -1.45 -13.13 34.22
C GLY A 389 -2.58 -13.39 35.23
N GLU A 390 -3.59 -14.19 34.86
CA GLU A 390 -4.52 -14.75 35.83
C GLU A 390 -3.81 -15.81 36.68
N LYS A 391 -3.62 -15.56 37.98
CA LYS A 391 -2.91 -16.46 38.92
C LYS A 391 -3.72 -17.70 39.29
N LYS A 392 -4.25 -18.41 38.29
CA LYS A 392 -5.07 -19.61 38.46
C LYS A 392 -4.22 -20.89 38.50
N TYR A 393 -3.12 -20.92 37.75
CA TYR A 393 -2.24 -22.09 37.61
C TYR A 393 -0.77 -21.72 37.80
N ALA A 394 0.10 -22.73 37.91
CA ALA A 394 1.55 -22.52 37.96
C ALA A 394 2.09 -21.97 36.63
N ASP A 395 3.25 -21.29 36.65
CA ASP A 395 3.89 -20.70 35.47
C ASP A 395 4.11 -21.69 34.32
N ARG A 396 4.28 -22.98 34.64
CA ARG A 396 4.35 -24.06 33.63
C ARG A 396 3.13 -24.08 32.70
N ALA A 397 1.94 -23.76 33.20
CA ALA A 397 0.73 -23.68 32.40
C ALA A 397 0.81 -22.57 31.34
N VAL A 398 1.37 -21.42 31.70
CA VAL A 398 1.58 -20.30 30.77
C VAL A 398 2.58 -20.68 29.68
N VAL A 399 3.69 -21.31 30.06
CA VAL A 399 4.69 -21.82 29.09
C VAL A 399 4.05 -22.82 28.13
N ASP A 400 3.33 -23.82 28.65
CA ASP A 400 2.70 -24.82 27.80
C ASP A 400 1.64 -24.23 26.86
N PHE A 401 0.91 -23.22 27.33
CA PHE A 401 -0.08 -22.50 26.53
C PHE A 401 0.58 -21.72 25.41
N HIS A 402 1.66 -20.97 25.68
CA HIS A 402 2.42 -20.25 24.65
C HIS A 402 3.08 -21.20 23.64
N ASP A 403 3.72 -22.29 24.11
CA ASP A 403 4.28 -23.34 23.24
C ASP A 403 3.22 -23.86 22.24
N TRP A 404 2.01 -24.14 22.73
CA TRP A 404 0.90 -24.60 21.91
C TRP A 404 0.41 -23.51 20.93
N TYR A 405 0.26 -22.28 21.41
CA TYR A 405 -0.29 -21.17 20.64
C TYR A 405 0.62 -20.82 19.45
N TYR A 406 1.94 -20.69 19.68
CA TYR A 406 2.92 -20.47 18.62
C TYR A 406 3.06 -21.68 17.71
N GLY A 407 3.10 -22.88 18.30
CA GLY A 407 3.23 -24.12 17.57
C GLY A 407 2.09 -24.31 16.58
N SER A 408 0.87 -23.90 16.95
CA SER A 408 -0.31 -24.00 16.08
C SER A 408 -0.22 -23.11 14.84
N MET A 409 0.19 -21.83 14.99
CA MET A 409 0.40 -20.94 13.84
C MET A 409 1.56 -21.43 12.98
N THR A 410 2.66 -21.86 13.60
CA THR A 410 3.84 -22.35 12.90
C THR A 410 3.56 -23.62 12.12
N ASP A 411 2.74 -24.53 12.66
CA ASP A 411 2.31 -25.75 11.97
C ASP A 411 1.41 -25.45 10.76
N LEU A 412 0.51 -24.47 10.86
CA LEU A 412 -0.26 -24.00 9.71
C LEU A 412 0.66 -23.35 8.66
N ALA A 413 1.60 -22.50 9.07
CA ALA A 413 2.55 -21.87 8.16
C ALA A 413 3.43 -22.90 7.43
N GLU A 414 3.96 -23.90 8.15
CA GLU A 414 4.71 -25.02 7.56
C GLU A 414 3.85 -25.77 6.55
N PHE A 415 2.57 -26.01 6.86
CA PHE A 415 1.66 -26.69 5.94
C PHE A 415 1.44 -25.92 4.63
N TRP A 416 1.26 -24.60 4.68
CA TRP A 416 1.18 -23.76 3.48
C TRP A 416 2.44 -23.89 2.63
N VAL A 417 3.62 -23.73 3.24
CA VAL A 417 4.91 -23.82 2.55
C VAL A 417 5.13 -25.20 1.93
N LYS A 418 4.89 -26.26 2.70
CA LYS A 418 5.03 -27.63 2.23
C LYS A 418 4.11 -27.90 1.04
N THR A 419 2.83 -27.56 1.15
CA THR A 419 1.84 -27.77 0.10
C THR A 419 2.22 -27.01 -1.18
N ALA A 420 2.65 -25.75 -1.04
CA ALA A 420 3.10 -24.97 -2.18
C ALA A 420 4.37 -25.53 -2.81
N ARG A 421 5.36 -25.98 -2.02
CA ARG A 421 6.59 -26.59 -2.53
C ARG A 421 6.32 -27.87 -3.31
N GLU A 422 5.34 -28.68 -2.91
CA GLU A 422 4.91 -29.87 -3.66
C GLU A 422 4.35 -29.51 -5.04
N LEU A 423 3.65 -28.38 -5.16
CA LEU A 423 3.06 -27.88 -6.41
C LEU A 423 4.05 -27.07 -7.29
N TYR A 424 5.00 -26.40 -6.63
CA TYR A 424 5.99 -25.50 -7.22
C TYR A 424 7.40 -25.87 -6.71
N PRO A 425 8.01 -26.94 -7.23
CA PRO A 425 9.26 -27.49 -6.71
C PRO A 425 10.44 -26.52 -6.81
N ASP A 426 10.48 -25.68 -7.85
CA ASP A 426 11.63 -24.80 -8.14
C ASP A 426 11.34 -23.31 -7.95
N THR A 427 10.10 -22.93 -7.60
CA THR A 427 9.73 -21.51 -7.44
C THR A 427 10.15 -21.01 -6.04
N PRO A 428 10.72 -19.81 -5.92
CA PRO A 428 10.96 -19.20 -4.62
C PRO A 428 9.67 -19.04 -3.81
N ILE A 429 9.77 -19.23 -2.50
CA ILE A 429 8.64 -19.14 -1.56
C ILE A 429 9.07 -18.25 -0.41
N TYR A 430 8.26 -17.25 -0.07
CA TYR A 430 8.47 -16.43 1.12
C TYR A 430 7.25 -16.47 2.04
N LEU A 431 7.49 -16.90 3.27
CA LEU A 431 6.52 -16.81 4.35
C LEU A 431 6.47 -15.36 4.84
N CYS A 432 5.29 -14.74 4.76
CA CYS A 432 5.09 -13.37 5.25
C CYS A 432 4.88 -13.40 6.76
N THR A 433 5.83 -12.85 7.51
CA THR A 433 5.76 -12.74 8.97
C THR A 433 5.84 -11.26 9.37
N GLY A 434 5.07 -10.87 10.37
CA GLY A 434 5.00 -9.50 10.88
C GLY A 434 4.85 -9.49 12.39
N GLY A 435 4.76 -8.30 12.97
CA GLY A 435 4.70 -8.11 14.42
C GLY A 435 6.08 -7.95 15.09
N ASP A 436 6.10 -8.08 16.41
CA ASP A 436 7.23 -7.74 17.30
C ASP A 436 7.68 -8.92 18.20
N GLY A 437 7.18 -10.13 17.94
CA GLY A 437 7.43 -11.30 18.78
C GLY A 437 6.61 -11.35 20.07
N ASN A 438 5.61 -10.47 20.24
CA ASN A 438 4.71 -10.52 21.38
C ASN A 438 3.88 -11.83 21.39
N PRO A 439 3.78 -12.52 22.54
CA PRO A 439 3.05 -13.77 22.65
C PRO A 439 1.61 -13.77 22.14
N MET A 440 0.90 -12.65 22.30
CA MET A 440 -0.48 -12.51 21.84
C MET A 440 -0.60 -12.55 20.32
N MET A 441 0.48 -12.27 19.58
CA MET A 441 0.50 -12.37 18.13
C MET A 441 0.61 -13.80 17.63
N GLY A 442 0.95 -14.77 18.50
CA GLY A 442 0.99 -16.18 18.12
C GLY A 442 2.07 -16.54 17.09
N ALA A 443 3.07 -15.69 16.87
CA ALA A 443 4.21 -15.99 15.98
C ALA A 443 5.51 -16.18 16.74
N ASP A 444 6.21 -17.25 16.39
CA ASP A 444 7.61 -17.47 16.74
C ASP A 444 8.42 -17.44 15.43
N PHE A 445 9.10 -16.31 15.17
CA PHE A 445 9.84 -16.12 13.93
C PHE A 445 11.01 -17.11 13.80
N SER A 446 11.60 -17.50 14.91
CA SER A 446 12.71 -18.45 14.91
C SER A 446 12.22 -19.85 14.57
N ASP A 447 11.10 -20.29 15.17
CA ASP A 447 10.53 -21.59 14.84
C ASP A 447 9.96 -21.62 13.42
N GLN A 448 9.26 -20.56 12.99
CA GLN A 448 8.78 -20.43 11.62
C GLN A 448 9.92 -20.54 10.61
N ALA A 449 11.00 -19.77 10.77
CA ALA A 449 12.18 -19.86 9.90
C ALA A 449 12.79 -21.27 9.90
N ARG A 450 12.97 -21.87 11.09
CA ARG A 450 13.51 -23.23 11.25
C ARG A 450 12.65 -24.28 10.56
N ARG A 451 11.33 -24.17 10.65
CA ARG A 451 10.35 -25.13 10.14
C ARG A 451 10.21 -25.08 8.63
N ILE A 452 10.34 -23.90 8.03
CA ILE A 452 10.21 -23.75 6.58
C ILE A 452 11.54 -23.94 5.83
N ALA A 453 12.68 -23.82 6.51
CA ALA A 453 14.01 -23.96 5.92
C ALA A 453 14.25 -25.28 5.15
N PRO A 454 13.77 -26.47 5.62
CA PRO A 454 13.90 -27.71 4.86
C PRO A 454 13.24 -27.70 3.48
N TYR A 455 12.27 -26.80 3.26
CA TYR A 455 11.58 -26.62 1.98
C TYR A 455 12.20 -25.52 1.10
N GLY A 456 13.37 -24.99 1.49
CA GLY A 456 14.06 -23.92 0.75
C GLY A 456 13.26 -22.62 0.67
N ALA A 457 12.37 -22.37 1.63
CA ALA A 457 11.57 -21.15 1.72
C ALA A 457 12.28 -20.08 2.56
N GLY A 458 12.10 -18.82 2.18
CA GLY A 458 12.58 -17.66 2.93
C GLY A 458 11.49 -17.00 3.77
N ILE A 459 11.88 -15.95 4.49
CA ILE A 459 10.99 -15.10 5.28
C ILE A 459 10.89 -13.73 4.61
N ARG A 460 9.67 -13.19 4.52
CA ARG A 460 9.40 -11.77 4.24
C ARG A 460 8.97 -11.10 5.54
N ILE A 461 9.67 -10.05 5.95
CA ILE A 461 9.35 -9.24 7.12
C ILE A 461 8.66 -7.95 6.67
N THR A 462 7.57 -7.55 7.32
CA THR A 462 6.73 -6.41 6.95
C THR A 462 6.93 -5.16 7.81
N ASN A 463 7.38 -5.31 9.06
CA ASN A 463 7.36 -4.24 10.08
C ASN A 463 8.73 -3.88 10.66
N GLN A 464 9.84 -4.20 9.99
CA GLN A 464 11.16 -3.75 10.43
C GLN A 464 11.57 -2.49 9.66
N GLY A 465 11.66 -1.37 10.36
CA GLY A 465 12.42 -0.23 9.86
C GLY A 465 13.91 -0.55 9.82
N ASP A 466 14.64 0.02 8.87
CA ASP A 466 16.10 -0.16 8.73
C ASP A 466 16.91 0.48 9.88
N ASN A 467 16.24 1.10 10.86
CA ASN A 467 16.89 1.70 12.01
C ASN A 467 17.12 0.67 13.12
N VAL A 468 18.26 0.00 13.05
CA VAL A 468 18.74 -0.99 14.04
C VAL A 468 18.87 -0.40 15.47
N PHE A 469 18.75 0.93 15.63
CA PHE A 469 18.81 1.61 16.93
C PHE A 469 17.44 1.95 17.54
N GLU A 470 16.33 1.75 16.81
CA GLU A 470 14.96 2.03 17.28
C GLU A 470 14.10 0.77 17.48
N ASN A 471 14.58 -0.39 17.04
CA ASN A 471 14.01 -1.71 17.35
C ASN A 471 14.85 -2.40 18.44
#